data_AF-A0A8T2DT18-F1
#
_entry.id   AF-A0A8T2DT18-F1
#
_cell.length_a   1.000
_cell.length_b   1.000
_cell.length_c   1.000
_cell.angle_alpha   90.00
_cell.angle_beta   90.00
_cell.angle_gamma   90.00
#
_symmetry.space_group_name_H-M   'P 1'
#
loop_
_entity.id
_entity.type
_entity.pdbx_description
1 polymer ?
#
loop_
_entity_poly.entity_id
_entity_poly.type
_entity_poly.pdbx_seq_one_letter_code
_entity_poly.pdbx_strand_id
1 'polypeptide(L)'
;MDYQKWSLGFISLVFLLITSSSAELLIKQVTEGRGIEYNNSYSLKTNLGLTRVLREERPSSKIVTITSFSVIKGRSEAFESSTFEAAGYKWRFMLFVNGNQNDPDGGHENMALYVGIKETESFPRGWEVNVDLKLFVHNEKLHKYLTVSDGTVKRYEAAKTYWGFGNLIPRTTFLDPNEGYILHDTLSFGAEISIVNPAEKQEKITFISNPPDNVFTWKILRFSTLDNKFYYSDEFLVGDRYWRLGFNPKGYQGERPRALSIFLYAQGYKANAVITNTWGSVNLQLKNQRSSNHIQLYSEAWCAIRSGYGIEGNSIILLEDLQNSSKGYLVNDAIIFEAELVKVSVTNIVSA
;
A
#
# COMPACT_ATOMS: atom_id res chain seq x y z
N MET A 1 -29.22 -28.01 39.02
CA MET A 1 -29.38 -28.31 37.58
C MET A 1 -29.08 -27.03 36.82
N ASP A 2 -27.83 -26.57 36.92
CA ASP A 2 -26.71 -26.92 36.04
C ASP A 2 -26.68 -26.04 34.80
N TYR A 3 -26.02 -24.89 34.95
CA TYR A 3 -25.41 -24.16 33.86
C TYR A 3 -23.89 -24.19 34.10
N GLN A 4 -23.23 -25.19 33.52
CA GLN A 4 -21.77 -25.27 33.47
C GLN A 4 -21.25 -24.27 32.44
N LYS A 5 -20.59 -23.22 32.94
CA LYS A 5 -19.58 -22.46 32.21
C LYS A 5 -18.37 -23.35 31.97
N TRP A 6 -17.99 -23.57 30.72
CA TRP A 6 -16.66 -24.09 30.39
C TRP A 6 -15.73 -22.94 29.99
N SER A 7 -14.72 -22.80 30.84
CA SER A 7 -13.37 -22.28 30.60
C SER A 7 -12.90 -22.30 29.15
N LEU A 8 -12.35 -21.18 28.68
CA LEU A 8 -11.31 -21.16 27.65
C LEU A 8 -10.09 -20.43 28.22
N GLY A 9 -9.23 -21.22 28.87
CA GLY A 9 -7.83 -20.88 29.04
C GLY A 9 -7.04 -21.25 27.78
N PHE A 10 -5.94 -20.52 27.60
CA PHE A 10 -4.78 -20.86 26.77
C PHE A 10 -5.00 -21.08 25.26
N ILE A 11 -4.77 -20.02 24.48
CA ILE A 11 -4.01 -20.15 23.22
C ILE A 11 -2.96 -19.04 23.21
N SER A 12 -1.74 -19.40 23.62
CA SER A 12 -0.52 -18.63 23.37
C SER A 12 0.37 -19.48 22.46
N LEU A 13 1.06 -18.80 21.55
CA LEU A 13 2.14 -19.28 20.69
C LEU A 13 1.76 -20.30 19.60
N VAL A 14 1.54 -19.79 18.38
CA VAL A 14 2.33 -20.25 17.23
C VAL A 14 2.83 -19.01 16.48
N PHE A 15 4.14 -18.78 16.56
CA PHE A 15 4.87 -17.86 15.69
C PHE A 15 4.72 -18.32 14.24
N LEU A 16 4.11 -17.48 13.39
CA LEU A 16 4.23 -17.59 11.95
C LEU A 16 5.46 -16.79 11.51
N LEU A 17 6.63 -17.41 11.67
CA LEU A 17 7.82 -17.07 10.88
C LEU A 17 7.63 -17.66 9.49
N ILE A 18 6.98 -16.94 8.59
CA ILE A 18 7.15 -17.20 7.16
C ILE A 18 8.44 -16.51 6.76
N THR A 19 9.54 -17.26 6.78
CA THR A 19 10.70 -16.90 5.97
C THR A 19 10.27 -16.96 4.51
N SER A 20 10.75 -16.03 3.70
CA SER A 20 10.32 -15.80 2.31
C SER A 20 10.41 -17.02 1.38
N SER A 21 11.05 -18.11 1.81
CA SER A 21 11.19 -19.36 1.06
C SER A 21 9.94 -20.27 1.12
N SER A 22 9.12 -20.19 2.17
CA SER A 22 7.92 -21.05 2.30
C SER A 22 6.74 -20.56 1.46
N ALA A 23 6.67 -19.26 1.16
CA ALA A 23 5.65 -18.68 0.29
C ALA A 23 5.85 -19.12 -1.18
N GLU A 24 7.09 -19.24 -1.65
CA GLU A 24 7.38 -19.74 -3.00
C GLU A 24 7.02 -21.22 -3.16
N LEU A 25 7.19 -22.04 -2.12
CA LEU A 25 6.88 -23.47 -2.17
C LEU A 25 5.38 -23.76 -2.18
N LEU A 26 4.58 -22.95 -1.48
CA LEU A 26 3.12 -23.04 -1.50
C LEU A 26 2.52 -22.53 -2.81
N ILE A 27 3.09 -21.48 -3.40
CA ILE A 27 2.65 -21.02 -4.74
C ILE A 27 2.92 -22.11 -5.79
N LYS A 28 4.08 -22.80 -5.70
CA LYS A 28 4.43 -23.88 -6.63
C LYS A 28 3.54 -25.12 -6.48
N GLN A 29 3.18 -25.49 -5.25
CA GLN A 29 2.31 -26.66 -4.98
C GLN A 29 0.83 -26.42 -5.29
N VAL A 30 0.34 -25.18 -5.26
CA VAL A 30 -1.03 -24.84 -5.67
C VAL A 30 -1.18 -24.76 -7.19
N THR A 31 -0.10 -24.52 -7.95
CA THR A 31 -0.13 -24.49 -9.42
C THR A 31 -0.03 -25.84 -10.13
N GLU A 32 0.33 -26.94 -9.45
CA GLU A 32 0.57 -28.24 -10.12
C GLU A 32 -0.37 -29.39 -9.70
N GLY A 33 -1.45 -29.15 -8.96
CA GLY A 33 -2.32 -30.23 -8.46
C GLY A 33 -3.82 -29.99 -8.66
N ARG A 34 -4.40 -30.73 -9.62
CA ARG A 34 -5.84 -30.97 -9.88
C ARG A 34 -6.62 -29.84 -10.58
N GLY A 35 -6.84 -30.05 -11.89
CA GLY A 35 -7.91 -29.39 -12.61
C GLY A 35 -9.30 -29.88 -12.18
N ILE A 36 -10.26 -28.96 -12.22
CA ILE A 36 -11.61 -29.07 -12.81
C ILE A 36 -12.03 -27.64 -13.21
N GLU A 37 -12.08 -27.44 -14.52
CA GLU A 37 -12.92 -26.56 -15.36
C GLU A 37 -13.37 -25.12 -14.99
N TYR A 38 -13.32 -24.29 -16.04
CA TYR A 38 -13.91 -22.97 -16.32
C TYR A 38 -13.22 -21.71 -15.77
N ASN A 39 -12.18 -21.27 -16.49
CA ASN A 39 -12.09 -19.88 -16.97
C ASN A 39 -11.09 -19.77 -18.14
N ASN A 40 -11.63 -19.68 -19.36
CA ASN A 40 -10.88 -19.49 -20.59
C ASN A 40 -10.33 -18.06 -20.69
N SER A 41 -9.11 -17.84 -20.19
CA SER A 41 -8.24 -16.78 -20.73
C SER A 41 -7.40 -17.39 -21.85
N TYR A 42 -7.90 -17.32 -23.08
CA TYR A 42 -7.11 -17.68 -24.25
C TYR A 42 -5.99 -16.65 -24.43
N SER A 43 -4.80 -16.95 -23.89
CA SER A 43 -3.57 -16.23 -24.18
C SER A 43 -3.13 -16.54 -25.62
N LEU A 44 -3.38 -15.63 -26.55
CA LEU A 44 -2.93 -15.73 -27.93
C LEU A 44 -1.48 -15.22 -28.04
N LYS A 45 -0.53 -16.16 -28.20
CA LYS A 45 0.89 -16.02 -28.61
C LYS A 45 1.64 -14.76 -28.14
N THR A 46 2.61 -14.95 -27.23
CA THR A 46 3.74 -14.04 -27.00
C THR A 46 4.66 -14.02 -28.22
N ASN A 47 4.37 -13.16 -29.19
CA ASN A 47 5.30 -12.82 -30.26
C ASN A 47 5.75 -11.36 -30.03
N LEU A 48 7.05 -11.16 -29.79
CA LEU A 48 7.74 -9.86 -29.64
C LEU A 48 7.35 -8.99 -28.43
N GLY A 49 7.10 -9.56 -27.24
CA GLY A 49 6.83 -8.77 -26.02
C GLY A 49 5.45 -8.09 -25.97
N LEU A 50 4.63 -8.26 -27.01
CA LEU A 50 3.23 -7.82 -27.03
C LEU A 50 2.34 -8.83 -26.31
N THR A 51 1.53 -8.35 -25.38
CA THR A 51 0.47 -9.08 -24.72
C THR A 51 -0.86 -8.77 -25.40
N ARG A 52 -1.62 -9.82 -25.73
CA ARG A 52 -2.96 -9.74 -26.31
C ARG A 52 -3.95 -10.49 -25.43
N VAL A 53 -4.96 -9.80 -24.93
CA VAL A 53 -5.96 -10.38 -24.02
C VAL A 53 -7.35 -10.02 -24.50
N LEU A 54 -8.20 -11.03 -24.66
CA LEU A 54 -9.64 -10.82 -24.81
C LEU A 54 -10.27 -10.59 -23.43
N ARG A 55 -11.00 -9.49 -23.29
CA ARG A 55 -11.70 -9.15 -22.05
C ARG A 55 -13.12 -8.66 -22.33
N GLU A 56 -14.00 -8.76 -21.33
CA GLU A 56 -15.41 -8.35 -21.47
C GLU A 56 -15.60 -6.87 -21.14
N GLU A 57 -14.76 -6.33 -20.25
CA GLU A 57 -14.86 -4.97 -19.78
C GLU A 57 -14.59 -3.99 -20.91
N ARG A 58 -15.50 -3.02 -21.04
CA ARG A 58 -15.38 -1.95 -22.01
C ARG A 58 -14.13 -1.10 -21.70
N PRO A 59 -13.31 -0.78 -22.70
CA PRO A 59 -12.16 0.09 -22.52
C PRO A 59 -12.52 1.52 -22.14
N SER A 60 -11.68 2.12 -21.30
CA SER A 60 -11.75 3.52 -20.89
C SER A 60 -11.30 4.49 -22.01
N SER A 61 -11.35 5.81 -21.77
CA SER A 61 -10.95 6.90 -22.69
C SER A 61 -11.81 7.12 -23.95
N LYS A 62 -11.71 6.28 -24.99
CA LYS A 62 -12.44 6.52 -26.25
C LYS A 62 -12.62 5.25 -27.08
N ILE A 63 -13.83 5.09 -27.62
CA ILE A 63 -14.15 4.14 -28.70
C ILE A 63 -14.47 4.93 -29.95
N VAL A 64 -13.95 4.46 -31.08
CA VAL A 64 -14.29 4.91 -32.43
C VAL A 64 -14.93 3.74 -33.16
N THR A 65 -16.07 4.00 -33.80
CA THR A 65 -16.82 3.02 -34.59
C THR A 65 -16.98 3.54 -36.01
N ILE A 66 -16.61 2.72 -36.99
CA ILE A 66 -16.74 2.97 -38.42
C ILE A 66 -17.78 2.00 -38.95
N THR A 67 -18.95 2.48 -39.39
CA THR A 67 -20.10 1.67 -39.82
C THR A 67 -20.14 1.39 -41.33
N SER A 68 -19.09 1.75 -42.06
CA SER A 68 -18.93 1.49 -43.49
C SER A 68 -17.47 1.15 -43.79
N PHE A 69 -16.93 0.19 -43.04
CA PHE A 69 -15.52 -0.16 -43.03
C PHE A 69 -14.98 -0.54 -44.42
N SER A 70 -15.81 -1.18 -45.25
CA SER A 70 -15.50 -1.56 -46.63
C SER A 70 -14.94 -0.42 -47.48
N VAL A 71 -15.38 0.82 -47.23
CA VAL A 71 -14.91 2.04 -47.92
C VAL A 71 -13.42 2.31 -47.69
N ILE A 72 -12.92 1.99 -46.49
CA ILE A 72 -11.53 2.25 -46.09
C ILE A 72 -10.64 1.01 -46.12
N LYS A 73 -11.24 -0.18 -46.29
CA LYS A 73 -10.53 -1.47 -46.23
C LYS A 73 -9.29 -1.55 -47.14
N GLY A 74 -9.38 -0.99 -48.35
CA GLY A 74 -8.30 -1.00 -49.35
C GLY A 74 -7.44 0.26 -49.38
N ARG A 75 -7.66 1.22 -48.47
CA ARG A 75 -6.93 2.50 -48.46
C ARG A 75 -5.53 2.31 -47.88
N SER A 76 -4.57 3.06 -48.41
CA SER A 76 -3.21 3.14 -47.87
C SER A 76 -3.06 4.29 -46.87
N GLU A 77 -3.92 5.29 -46.99
CA GLU A 77 -3.96 6.44 -46.09
C GLU A 77 -4.49 6.04 -44.71
N ALA A 78 -3.98 6.70 -43.66
CA ALA A 78 -4.47 6.51 -42.31
C ALA A 78 -5.87 7.12 -42.15
N PHE A 79 -6.76 6.42 -41.45
CA PHE A 79 -7.92 7.06 -40.87
C PHE A 79 -7.50 7.82 -39.62
N GLU A 80 -7.87 9.10 -39.55
CA GLU A 80 -7.67 9.96 -38.38
C GLU A 80 -8.99 10.21 -37.66
N SER A 81 -9.03 9.96 -36.34
CA SER A 81 -10.21 10.29 -35.55
C SER A 81 -10.32 11.80 -35.28
N SER A 82 -11.49 12.24 -34.79
CA SER A 82 -11.57 13.52 -34.09
C SER A 82 -10.60 13.54 -32.91
N THR A 83 -10.16 14.73 -32.53
CA THR A 83 -9.44 14.92 -31.27
C THR A 83 -10.37 14.59 -30.10
N PHE A 84 -9.84 13.95 -29.05
CA PHE A 84 -10.58 13.62 -27.83
C PHE A 84 -9.71 13.87 -26.60
N GLU A 85 -10.35 14.12 -25.45
CA GLU A 85 -9.65 14.37 -24.19
C GLU A 85 -9.60 13.10 -23.34
N ALA A 86 -8.44 12.78 -22.78
CA ALA A 86 -8.26 11.71 -21.81
C ALA A 86 -7.07 12.02 -20.90
N ALA A 87 -7.22 11.77 -19.61
CA ALA A 87 -6.16 11.93 -18.60
C ALA A 87 -5.46 13.30 -18.63
N GLY A 88 -6.22 14.38 -18.91
CA GLY A 88 -5.75 15.76 -18.92
C GLY A 88 -5.07 16.23 -20.21
N TYR A 89 -5.03 15.39 -21.25
CA TYR A 89 -4.40 15.70 -22.53
C TYR A 89 -5.36 15.43 -23.71
N LYS A 90 -5.03 16.01 -24.85
CA LYS A 90 -5.77 15.81 -26.11
C LYS A 90 -5.07 14.80 -27.00
N TRP A 91 -5.84 13.89 -27.56
CA TRP A 91 -5.36 12.73 -28.29
C TRP A 91 -6.08 12.56 -29.62
N ARG A 92 -5.46 11.82 -30.54
CA ARG A 92 -6.04 11.43 -31.83
C ARG A 92 -5.58 10.02 -32.22
N PHE A 93 -6.50 9.21 -32.73
CA PHE A 93 -6.15 7.92 -33.33
C PHE A 93 -5.68 8.07 -34.78
N MET A 94 -4.72 7.23 -35.15
CA MET A 94 -4.30 6.97 -36.53
C MET A 94 -4.39 5.47 -36.78
N LEU A 95 -5.39 5.06 -37.57
CA LEU A 95 -5.62 3.66 -37.94
C LEU A 95 -5.09 3.41 -39.36
N PHE A 96 -4.19 2.44 -39.49
CA PHE A 96 -3.70 1.94 -40.77
C PHE A 96 -4.19 0.51 -40.97
N VAL A 97 -5.22 0.34 -41.82
CA VAL A 97 -5.81 -0.98 -42.08
C VAL A 97 -4.82 -1.94 -42.74
N ASN A 98 -3.96 -1.41 -43.60
CA ASN A 98 -3.00 -2.16 -44.42
C ASN A 98 -1.54 -1.97 -43.94
N GLY A 99 -1.36 -1.73 -42.65
CA GLY A 99 -0.06 -1.45 -42.05
C GLY A 99 0.42 -0.02 -42.32
N ASN A 100 1.37 0.44 -41.50
CA ASN A 100 2.02 1.72 -41.69
C ASN A 100 3.30 1.52 -42.52
N GLN A 101 3.27 1.91 -43.79
CA GLN A 101 4.43 1.75 -44.69
C GLN A 101 5.65 2.59 -44.30
N ASN A 102 5.44 3.64 -43.50
CA ASN A 102 6.51 4.55 -43.05
C ASN A 102 7.13 4.13 -41.72
N ASP A 103 6.63 3.06 -41.10
CA ASP A 103 7.16 2.53 -39.85
C ASP A 103 7.84 1.18 -40.14
N PRO A 104 9.15 1.01 -39.84
CA PRO A 104 9.86 -0.26 -39.99
C PRO A 104 9.20 -1.42 -39.23
N ASP A 105 8.53 -1.12 -38.12
CA ASP A 105 7.75 -2.07 -37.31
C ASP A 105 6.26 -2.07 -37.68
N GLY A 106 5.88 -1.30 -38.71
CA GLY A 106 4.53 -0.94 -39.12
C GLY A 106 3.68 -2.07 -39.71
N GLY A 107 4.17 -3.31 -39.65
CA GLY A 107 3.38 -4.50 -39.89
C GLY A 107 2.68 -4.50 -41.24
N HIS A 108 3.43 -4.66 -42.34
CA HIS A 108 2.89 -4.61 -43.71
C HIS A 108 1.73 -5.60 -44.00
N GLU A 109 1.52 -6.58 -43.13
CA GLU A 109 0.44 -7.57 -43.18
C GLU A 109 -0.52 -7.50 -41.98
N ASN A 110 -0.39 -6.49 -41.14
CA ASN A 110 -1.14 -6.32 -39.91
C ASN A 110 -1.90 -4.98 -39.95
N MET A 111 -3.02 -4.94 -39.24
CA MET A 111 -3.62 -3.66 -38.87
C MET A 111 -2.70 -2.98 -37.85
N ALA A 112 -2.44 -1.69 -38.06
CA ALA A 112 -1.72 -0.86 -37.10
C ALA A 112 -2.63 0.23 -36.53
N LEU A 113 -2.48 0.49 -35.24
CA LEU A 113 -3.20 1.57 -34.56
C LEU A 113 -2.22 2.36 -33.70
N TYR A 114 -2.28 3.68 -33.82
CA TYR A 114 -1.48 4.62 -33.04
C TYR A 114 -2.37 5.67 -32.39
N VAL A 115 -1.87 6.23 -31.30
CA VAL A 115 -2.46 7.36 -30.59
C VAL A 115 -1.41 8.46 -30.54
N GLY A 116 -1.77 9.63 -31.05
CA GLY A 116 -0.93 10.82 -31.01
C GLY A 116 -1.47 11.83 -30.00
N ILE A 117 -0.57 12.44 -29.22
CA ILE A 117 -0.89 13.61 -28.40
C ILE A 117 -1.00 14.85 -29.30
N LYS A 118 -1.93 15.75 -29.00
CA LYS A 118 -2.27 16.94 -29.79
C LYS A 118 -2.20 18.19 -28.92
N GLU A 119 -2.12 19.34 -29.61
CA GLU A 119 -2.04 20.67 -28.98
C GLU A 119 -0.79 20.86 -28.10
N THR A 120 0.30 20.19 -28.47
CA THR A 120 1.58 20.21 -27.75
C THR A 120 2.35 21.52 -27.93
N GLU A 121 1.91 22.40 -28.83
CA GLU A 121 2.49 23.73 -29.03
C GLU A 121 2.31 24.61 -27.78
N SER A 122 1.31 24.30 -26.96
CA SER A 122 1.04 24.97 -25.67
C SER A 122 1.89 24.44 -24.51
N PHE A 123 2.64 23.34 -24.70
CA PHE A 123 3.35 22.67 -23.61
C PHE A 123 4.71 23.37 -23.34
N PRO A 124 5.22 23.28 -22.09
CA PRO A 124 6.53 23.83 -21.77
C PRO A 124 7.65 23.17 -22.59
N ARG A 125 8.76 23.89 -22.80
CA ARG A 125 9.94 23.31 -23.45
C ARG A 125 10.45 22.11 -22.64
N GLY A 126 10.73 21.00 -23.31
CA GLY A 126 11.18 19.76 -22.67
C GLY A 126 10.07 18.99 -21.96
N TRP A 127 8.80 19.20 -22.35
CA TRP A 127 7.68 18.44 -21.81
C TRP A 127 7.86 16.93 -22.06
N GLU A 128 7.42 16.15 -21.08
CA GLU A 128 7.37 14.70 -21.15
C GLU A 128 6.04 14.23 -20.56
N VAL A 129 5.35 13.33 -21.25
CA VAL A 129 4.13 12.68 -20.76
C VAL A 129 4.33 11.17 -20.85
N ASN A 130 4.45 10.53 -19.69
CA ASN A 130 4.64 9.09 -19.58
C ASN A 130 3.27 8.41 -19.48
N VAL A 131 3.02 7.41 -20.32
CA VAL A 131 1.69 6.81 -20.50
C VAL A 131 1.76 5.28 -20.46
N ASP A 132 0.94 4.63 -19.65
CA ASP A 132 0.56 3.23 -19.86
C ASP A 132 -0.54 3.21 -20.95
N LEU A 133 -0.18 2.67 -22.12
CA LEU A 133 -1.03 2.69 -23.31
C LEU A 133 -1.52 1.28 -23.62
N LYS A 134 -2.84 1.11 -23.63
CA LYS A 134 -3.50 -0.11 -24.10
C LYS A 134 -4.39 0.23 -25.27
N LEU A 135 -4.21 -0.47 -26.39
CA LEU A 135 -5.06 -0.31 -27.57
C LEU A 135 -6.01 -1.49 -27.67
N PHE A 136 -7.17 -1.31 -28.29
CA PHE A 136 -8.10 -2.42 -28.45
C PHE A 136 -8.85 -2.42 -29.77
N VAL A 137 -9.33 -3.61 -30.12
CA VAL A 137 -10.31 -3.85 -31.19
C VAL A 137 -11.48 -4.63 -30.61
N HIS A 138 -12.70 -4.16 -30.86
CA HIS A 138 -13.90 -4.86 -30.43
C HIS A 138 -14.14 -6.10 -31.30
N ASN A 139 -14.35 -7.23 -30.66
CA ASN A 139 -14.84 -8.44 -31.27
C ASN A 139 -16.34 -8.53 -30.96
N GLU A 140 -17.16 -8.16 -31.95
CA GLU A 140 -18.60 -8.05 -31.77
C GLU A 140 -19.27 -9.42 -31.59
N LYS A 141 -18.75 -10.45 -32.26
CA LYS A 141 -19.25 -11.83 -32.16
C LYS A 141 -19.08 -12.41 -30.75
N LEU A 142 -17.96 -12.12 -30.09
CA LEU A 142 -17.68 -12.59 -28.74
C LEU A 142 -18.16 -11.63 -27.65
N HIS A 143 -18.62 -10.43 -28.02
CA HIS A 143 -18.90 -9.32 -27.09
C HIS A 143 -17.69 -9.01 -26.20
N LYS A 144 -16.48 -9.06 -26.77
CA LYS A 144 -15.21 -8.89 -26.05
C LYS A 144 -14.31 -7.89 -26.77
N TYR A 145 -13.32 -7.38 -26.06
CA TYR A 145 -12.32 -6.45 -26.59
C TYR A 145 -10.97 -7.14 -26.59
N LEU A 146 -10.37 -7.28 -27.77
CA LEU A 146 -8.97 -7.67 -27.89
C LEU A 146 -8.13 -6.48 -27.48
N THR A 147 -7.56 -6.53 -26.28
CA THR A 147 -6.66 -5.51 -25.73
C THR A 147 -5.22 -5.89 -26.03
N VAL A 148 -4.44 -4.92 -26.51
CA VAL A 148 -3.04 -5.06 -26.90
C VAL A 148 -2.20 -4.05 -26.12
N SER A 149 -1.10 -4.52 -25.53
CA SER A 149 -0.11 -3.73 -24.80
C SER A 149 1.24 -4.43 -24.82
N ASP A 150 2.34 -3.78 -24.44
CA ASP A 150 3.66 -4.41 -24.27
C ASP A 150 4.23 -4.26 -22.84
N GLY A 151 3.43 -3.76 -21.90
CA GLY A 151 3.85 -3.55 -20.51
C GLY A 151 4.90 -2.45 -20.32
N THR A 152 5.22 -1.68 -21.36
CA THR A 152 6.18 -0.58 -21.29
C THR A 152 5.49 0.77 -21.21
N VAL A 153 6.11 1.71 -20.49
CA VAL A 153 5.65 3.09 -20.43
C VAL A 153 6.04 3.82 -21.72
N LYS A 154 5.07 4.50 -22.31
CA LYS A 154 5.21 5.30 -23.53
C LYS A 154 5.54 6.74 -23.15
N ARG A 155 6.78 7.14 -23.38
CA ARG A 155 7.24 8.52 -23.20
C ARG A 155 6.88 9.34 -24.43
N TYR A 156 5.87 10.19 -24.31
CA TYR A 156 5.56 11.21 -25.31
C TYR A 156 6.40 12.45 -25.02
N GLU A 157 7.00 12.98 -26.07
CA GLU A 157 7.85 14.18 -26.02
C GLU A 157 7.85 14.87 -27.39
N ALA A 158 8.49 16.04 -27.49
CA ALA A 158 8.53 16.80 -28.74
C ALA A 158 9.07 15.99 -29.94
N ALA A 159 10.02 15.09 -29.72
CA ALA A 159 10.59 14.22 -30.75
C ALA A 159 9.70 13.00 -31.09
N LYS A 160 8.78 12.61 -30.19
CA LYS A 160 7.92 11.44 -30.36
C LYS A 160 6.53 11.68 -29.78
N THR A 161 5.64 12.16 -30.64
CA THR A 161 4.28 12.60 -30.28
C THR A 161 3.21 11.54 -30.50
N TYR A 162 3.57 10.33 -30.96
CA TYR A 162 2.65 9.23 -31.10
C TYR A 162 3.28 7.89 -30.74
N TRP A 163 2.45 7.01 -30.20
CA TRP A 163 2.80 5.62 -29.89
C TRP A 163 1.67 4.68 -30.30
N GLY A 164 1.99 3.43 -30.54
CA GLY A 164 1.01 2.45 -30.96
C GLY A 164 1.64 1.11 -31.26
N PHE A 165 0.89 0.27 -31.96
CA PHE A 165 1.31 -1.06 -32.33
C PHE A 165 1.13 -1.26 -33.83
N GLY A 166 2.25 -1.39 -34.55
CA GLY A 166 2.29 -1.73 -35.97
C GLY A 166 1.68 -3.11 -36.27
N ASN A 167 1.85 -4.04 -35.32
CA ASN A 167 1.31 -5.39 -35.37
C ASN A 167 0.14 -5.55 -34.38
N LEU A 168 -0.88 -4.71 -34.45
CA LEU A 168 -2.01 -4.76 -33.49
C LEU A 168 -2.74 -6.11 -33.60
N ILE A 169 -3.22 -6.42 -34.81
CA ILE A 169 -3.89 -7.68 -35.15
C ILE A 169 -3.53 -8.07 -36.60
N PRO A 170 -3.24 -9.36 -36.88
CA PRO A 170 -3.00 -9.82 -38.24
C PRO A 170 -4.19 -9.54 -39.15
N ARG A 171 -3.92 -9.04 -40.37
CA ARG A 171 -4.98 -8.72 -41.33
C ARG A 171 -5.77 -9.97 -41.71
N THR A 172 -5.13 -11.13 -41.78
CA THR A 172 -5.77 -12.42 -42.05
C THR A 172 -6.80 -12.77 -40.98
N THR A 173 -6.51 -12.51 -39.71
CA THR A 173 -7.45 -12.71 -38.59
C THR A 173 -8.52 -11.61 -38.57
N PHE A 174 -8.09 -10.35 -38.67
CA PHE A 174 -8.97 -9.20 -38.56
C PHE A 174 -10.05 -9.14 -39.66
N LEU A 175 -9.70 -9.53 -40.89
CA LEU A 175 -10.62 -9.53 -42.03
C LEU A 175 -11.42 -10.83 -42.20
N ASP A 176 -11.13 -11.88 -41.44
CA ASP A 176 -11.88 -13.14 -41.51
C ASP A 176 -13.28 -12.94 -40.88
N PRO A 177 -14.37 -13.09 -41.64
CA PRO A 177 -15.73 -12.96 -41.12
C PRO A 177 -16.04 -13.92 -39.95
N ASN A 178 -15.29 -15.02 -39.82
CA ASN A 178 -15.48 -16.00 -38.74
C ASN A 178 -14.91 -15.51 -37.40
N GLU A 179 -13.93 -14.61 -37.43
CA GLU A 179 -13.23 -14.11 -36.24
C GLU A 179 -14.03 -13.03 -35.50
N GLY A 180 -14.88 -12.25 -36.20
CA GLY A 180 -15.88 -11.38 -35.57
C GLY A 180 -15.41 -9.96 -35.21
N TYR A 181 -14.27 -9.50 -35.72
CA TYR A 181 -13.78 -8.12 -35.56
C TYR A 181 -14.46 -7.10 -36.49
N ILE A 182 -15.05 -7.59 -37.59
CA ILE A 182 -15.91 -6.83 -38.48
C ILE A 182 -17.25 -7.56 -38.56
N LEU A 183 -18.33 -6.90 -38.16
CA LEU A 183 -19.69 -7.41 -38.30
C LEU A 183 -20.56 -6.30 -38.88
N HIS A 184 -21.44 -6.63 -39.83
CA HIS A 184 -22.30 -5.65 -40.53
C HIS A 184 -21.52 -4.42 -41.06
N ASP A 185 -20.37 -4.67 -41.68
CA ASP A 185 -19.45 -3.64 -42.19
C ASP A 185 -18.99 -2.61 -41.13
N THR A 186 -19.01 -3.01 -39.86
CA THR A 186 -18.70 -2.16 -38.72
C THR A 186 -17.39 -2.60 -38.04
N LEU A 187 -16.48 -1.64 -37.84
CA LEU A 187 -15.24 -1.79 -37.08
C LEU A 187 -15.29 -0.88 -35.86
N SER A 188 -14.99 -1.40 -34.67
CA SER A 188 -14.79 -0.58 -33.47
C SER A 188 -13.42 -0.80 -32.82
N PHE A 189 -12.74 0.29 -32.47
CA PHE A 189 -11.41 0.29 -31.85
C PHE A 189 -11.24 1.45 -30.87
N GLY A 190 -10.13 1.48 -30.14
CA GLY A 190 -9.78 2.63 -29.32
C GLY A 190 -8.55 2.41 -28.44
N ALA A 191 -8.47 3.17 -27.35
CA ALA A 191 -7.37 3.12 -26.38
C ALA A 191 -7.84 3.35 -24.96
N GLU A 192 -7.08 2.83 -24.01
CA GLU A 192 -7.05 3.27 -22.61
C GLU A 192 -5.73 3.99 -22.37
N ILE A 193 -5.82 5.18 -21.80
CA ILE A 193 -4.68 6.08 -21.59
C ILE A 193 -4.60 6.39 -20.11
N SER A 194 -3.51 5.95 -19.47
CA SER A 194 -3.23 6.25 -18.06
C SER A 194 -1.90 6.97 -17.94
N ILE A 195 -1.88 8.13 -17.29
CA ILE A 195 -0.64 8.87 -17.03
C ILE A 195 0.14 8.20 -15.91
N VAL A 196 1.44 7.98 -16.14
CA VAL A 196 2.38 7.39 -15.20
C VAL A 196 3.31 8.49 -14.69
N ASN A 197 2.98 9.06 -13.53
CA ASN A 197 3.83 10.02 -12.85
C ASN A 197 4.78 9.29 -11.89
N PRO A 198 6.08 9.64 -11.85
CA PRO A 198 6.96 9.13 -10.80
C PRO A 198 6.45 9.59 -9.43
N ALA A 199 6.73 8.80 -8.40
CA ALA A 199 6.46 9.23 -7.03
C ALA A 199 7.29 10.47 -6.72
N GLU A 200 6.64 11.60 -6.43
CA GLU A 200 7.35 12.86 -6.09
C GLU A 200 7.85 12.88 -4.65
N LYS A 201 7.22 12.06 -3.80
CA LYS A 201 7.45 12.02 -2.36
C LYS A 201 7.70 10.59 -1.91
N GLN A 202 8.62 10.44 -0.97
CA GLN A 202 8.93 9.20 -0.29
C GLN A 202 8.72 9.36 1.21
N GLU A 203 8.17 8.33 1.84
CA GLU A 203 8.12 8.21 3.29
C GLU A 203 9.40 7.53 3.79
N LYS A 204 10.14 8.20 4.68
CA LYS A 204 11.36 7.69 5.30
C LYS A 204 11.15 7.52 6.80
N ILE A 205 11.28 6.28 7.27
CA ILE A 205 11.17 5.93 8.69
C ILE A 205 12.57 5.71 9.24
N THR A 206 12.92 6.42 10.31
CA THR A 206 14.23 6.32 10.98
C THR A 206 14.02 5.90 12.43
N PHE A 207 14.77 4.88 12.87
CA PHE A 207 14.75 4.43 14.26
C PHE A 207 15.88 5.12 15.02
N ILE A 208 15.52 6.07 15.88
CA ILE A 208 16.47 6.88 16.65
C ILE A 208 16.70 6.17 17.98
N SER A 209 17.92 5.68 18.19
CA SER A 209 18.38 5.19 19.49
C SER A 209 18.74 6.36 20.40
N ASN A 210 18.41 6.28 21.69
CA ASN A 210 18.64 7.33 22.69
C ASN A 210 18.20 8.72 22.21
N PRO A 211 16.92 8.89 21.83
CA PRO A 211 16.42 10.18 21.37
C PRO A 211 16.63 11.29 22.44
N PRO A 212 16.64 12.57 22.05
CA PRO A 212 16.69 13.66 23.01
C PRO A 212 15.51 13.61 23.99
N ASP A 213 15.74 14.08 25.22
CA ASP A 213 14.73 14.15 26.29
C ASP A 213 14.01 12.82 26.57
N ASN A 214 14.72 11.69 26.41
CA ASN A 214 14.14 10.36 26.46
C ASN A 214 13.81 9.84 27.87
N VAL A 215 14.19 10.55 28.93
CA VAL A 215 13.91 10.14 30.32
C VAL A 215 12.83 11.01 30.91
N PHE A 216 11.75 10.37 31.39
CA PHE A 216 10.66 11.02 32.11
C PHE A 216 10.53 10.44 33.51
N THR A 217 10.45 11.30 34.53
CA THR A 217 10.28 10.89 35.93
C THR A 217 8.93 11.33 36.46
N TRP A 218 8.21 10.40 37.10
CA TRP A 218 6.91 10.66 37.70
C TRP A 218 6.91 10.26 39.18
N LYS A 219 6.83 11.28 40.05
CA LYS A 219 6.72 11.11 41.50
C LYS A 219 5.28 11.25 41.95
N ILE A 220 4.80 10.22 42.64
CA ILE A 220 3.45 10.17 43.21
C ILE A 220 3.58 10.37 44.72
N LEU A 221 2.89 11.35 45.27
CA LEU A 221 2.81 11.62 46.70
C LEU A 221 1.48 11.12 47.26
N ARG A 222 1.44 10.86 48.57
CA ARG A 222 0.24 10.39 49.27
C ARG A 222 -0.32 9.10 48.66
N PHE A 223 0.55 8.16 48.29
CA PHE A 223 0.21 6.93 47.56
C PHE A 223 -0.88 6.11 48.26
N SER A 224 -0.84 6.07 49.60
CA SER A 224 -1.83 5.37 50.44
C SER A 224 -3.27 5.84 50.21
N THR A 225 -3.46 7.09 49.79
CA THR A 225 -4.78 7.72 49.58
C THR A 225 -5.42 7.38 48.23
N LEU A 226 -4.71 6.71 47.33
CA LEU A 226 -5.19 6.47 45.97
C LEU A 226 -6.20 5.32 45.90
N ASP A 227 -7.33 5.59 45.21
CA ASP A 227 -8.39 4.62 44.91
C ASP A 227 -7.97 3.54 43.90
N ASN A 228 -8.73 2.46 43.80
CA ASN A 228 -8.58 1.41 42.79
C ASN A 228 -9.07 1.86 41.40
N LYS A 229 -8.32 2.75 40.75
CA LYS A 229 -8.56 3.21 39.38
C LYS A 229 -7.24 3.51 38.68
N PHE A 230 -7.28 3.70 37.37
CA PHE A 230 -6.10 4.13 36.62
C PHE A 230 -5.79 5.61 36.88
N TYR A 231 -4.51 5.89 37.11
CA TYR A 231 -3.94 7.22 37.14
C TYR A 231 -2.94 7.35 35.99
N TYR A 232 -2.81 8.57 35.46
CA TYR A 232 -1.93 8.88 34.35
C TYR A 232 -0.98 10.01 34.73
N SER A 233 0.23 9.97 34.20
CA SER A 233 1.17 11.10 34.28
C SER A 233 0.76 12.22 33.31
N ASP A 234 1.45 13.35 33.42
CA ASP A 234 1.51 14.33 32.34
C ASP A 234 2.10 13.70 31.07
N GLU A 235 1.78 14.29 29.92
CA GLU A 235 2.33 13.89 28.64
C GLU A 235 3.75 14.44 28.46
N PHE A 236 4.63 13.63 27.87
CA PHE A 236 6.00 14.00 27.55
C PHE A 236 6.33 13.63 26.09
N LEU A 237 7.02 14.52 25.39
CA LEU A 237 7.34 14.36 23.97
C LEU A 237 8.68 13.65 23.82
N VAL A 238 8.72 12.56 23.04
CA VAL A 238 9.97 11.93 22.60
C VAL A 238 9.86 11.56 21.13
N GLY A 239 10.80 12.05 20.33
CA GLY A 239 10.69 12.02 18.87
C GLY A 239 9.53 12.90 18.40
N ASP A 240 8.55 12.28 17.74
CA ASP A 240 7.38 12.96 17.17
C ASP A 240 6.08 12.67 17.91
N ARG A 241 6.15 11.82 18.94
CA ARG A 241 4.99 11.26 19.63
C ARG A 241 4.99 11.69 21.09
N TYR A 242 3.83 12.09 21.59
CA TYR A 242 3.62 12.27 23.02
C TYR A 242 3.39 10.93 23.69
N TRP A 243 3.93 10.77 24.88
CA TRP A 243 3.84 9.57 25.69
C TRP A 243 3.30 9.94 27.06
N ARG A 244 2.68 8.99 27.75
CA ARG A 244 2.38 9.13 29.18
C ARG A 244 2.43 7.79 29.88
N LEU A 245 2.71 7.81 31.17
CA LEU A 245 2.64 6.62 32.01
C LEU A 245 1.24 6.46 32.58
N GLY A 246 0.86 5.23 32.87
CA GLY A 246 -0.31 4.97 33.68
C GLY A 246 -0.16 3.72 34.53
N PHE A 247 -0.83 3.71 35.66
CA PHE A 247 -0.85 2.57 36.58
C PHE A 247 -2.15 2.55 37.39
N ASN A 248 -2.45 1.41 37.99
CA ASN A 248 -3.48 1.30 39.02
C ASN A 248 -2.80 0.91 40.35
N PRO A 249 -2.92 1.72 41.42
CA PRO A 249 -2.24 1.51 42.71
C PRO A 249 -2.64 0.22 43.42
N LYS A 250 -3.81 -0.36 43.10
CA LYS A 250 -4.29 -1.61 43.70
C LYS A 250 -4.14 -2.82 42.75
N GLY A 251 -3.42 -2.64 41.65
CA GLY A 251 -3.21 -3.67 40.62
C GLY A 251 -4.29 -3.68 39.53
N TYR A 252 -4.09 -4.52 38.52
CA TYR A 252 -5.01 -4.65 37.38
C TYR A 252 -6.02 -5.78 37.62
N GLN A 253 -7.32 -5.50 37.42
CA GLN A 253 -8.39 -6.50 37.61
C GLN A 253 -8.30 -7.59 36.52
N GLY A 254 -8.33 -8.86 36.94
CA GLY A 254 -8.20 -10.03 36.06
C GLY A 254 -7.27 -11.07 36.68
N GLU A 255 -5.98 -11.02 36.34
CA GLU A 255 -5.01 -12.10 36.63
C GLU A 255 -3.96 -11.75 37.69
N ARG A 256 -3.78 -10.47 38.02
CA ARG A 256 -2.69 -10.00 38.92
C ARG A 256 -3.16 -9.01 40.00
N PRO A 257 -4.17 -9.37 40.82
CA PRO A 257 -4.72 -8.47 41.85
C PRO A 257 -3.73 -8.12 42.98
N ARG A 258 -2.51 -8.66 42.96
CA ARG A 258 -1.48 -8.48 44.00
C ARG A 258 -0.20 -7.81 43.50
N ALA A 259 -0.17 -7.33 42.25
CA ALA A 259 1.00 -6.68 41.69
C ALA A 259 0.68 -5.30 41.14
N LEU A 260 1.60 -4.36 41.33
CA LEU A 260 1.59 -3.07 40.66
C LEU A 260 2.08 -3.27 39.23
N SER A 261 1.32 -2.77 38.25
CA SER A 261 1.73 -2.74 36.85
C SER A 261 1.83 -1.30 36.37
N ILE A 262 2.81 -1.03 35.50
CA ILE A 262 3.00 0.26 34.84
C ILE A 262 2.91 0.08 33.33
N PHE A 263 2.28 1.05 32.67
CA PHE A 263 2.00 1.05 31.25
C PHE A 263 2.57 2.32 30.64
N LEU A 264 3.12 2.21 29.42
CA LEU A 264 3.45 3.36 28.58
C LEU A 264 2.37 3.50 27.52
N TYR A 265 1.77 4.68 27.39
CA TYR A 265 0.75 4.96 26.39
C TYR A 265 1.26 5.97 25.38
N ALA A 266 1.11 5.65 24.10
CA ALA A 266 1.34 6.59 23.02
C ALA A 266 0.11 7.49 22.85
N GLN A 267 0.30 8.80 22.80
CA GLN A 267 -0.74 9.83 22.78
C GLN A 267 -0.78 10.58 21.45
N GLY A 268 -0.89 11.90 21.44
CA GLY A 268 -0.87 12.70 20.21
C GLY A 268 0.50 12.76 19.57
N TYR A 269 0.62 13.61 18.55
CA TYR A 269 1.88 13.94 17.92
C TYR A 269 2.19 15.42 18.11
N LYS A 270 3.47 15.80 18.04
CA LYS A 270 3.83 17.21 17.96
C LYS A 270 3.29 17.86 16.68
N ALA A 271 3.21 19.18 16.66
CA ALA A 271 2.77 19.92 15.49
C ALA A 271 3.63 19.57 14.25
N ASN A 272 2.98 19.40 13.10
CA ASN A 272 3.59 19.08 11.79
C ASN A 272 4.30 17.72 11.69
N ALA A 273 4.21 16.86 12.70
CA ALA A 273 4.70 15.48 12.58
C ALA A 273 3.85 14.67 11.60
N VAL A 274 4.49 13.69 10.95
CA VAL A 274 3.77 12.73 10.11
C VAL A 274 3.05 11.74 11.02
N ILE A 275 1.74 11.61 10.83
CA ILE A 275 0.88 10.74 11.64
C ILE A 275 1.03 9.29 11.16
N THR A 276 1.81 8.48 11.89
CA THR A 276 2.07 7.07 11.59
C THR A 276 2.13 6.21 12.86
N ASN A 277 2.06 4.89 12.72
CA ASN A 277 2.38 4.01 13.86
C ASN A 277 3.81 4.31 14.33
N THR A 278 4.01 4.39 15.64
CA THR A 278 5.31 4.73 16.23
C THR A 278 5.89 3.50 16.91
N TRP A 279 7.06 3.05 16.48
CA TRP A 279 7.84 2.11 17.27
C TRP A 279 8.35 2.81 18.51
N GLY A 280 8.18 2.21 19.68
CA GLY A 280 8.78 2.66 20.92
C GLY A 280 9.36 1.47 21.68
N SER A 281 10.61 1.58 22.11
CA SER A 281 11.17 0.72 23.14
C SER A 281 11.56 1.53 24.37
N VAL A 282 11.26 0.99 25.54
CA VAL A 282 11.30 1.71 26.82
C VAL A 282 11.85 0.84 27.94
N ASN A 283 12.68 1.43 28.79
CA ASN A 283 12.98 0.93 30.12
C ASN A 283 12.06 1.65 31.12
N LEU A 284 11.11 0.92 31.71
CA LEU A 284 10.26 1.40 32.80
C LEU A 284 10.88 0.99 34.13
N GLN A 285 11.07 1.95 35.03
CA GLN A 285 11.69 1.72 36.33
C GLN A 285 10.79 2.15 37.48
N LEU A 286 10.79 1.36 38.56
CA LEU A 286 10.35 1.76 39.88
C LEU A 286 11.60 2.06 40.72
N LYS A 287 11.77 3.33 41.09
CA LYS A 287 12.97 3.77 41.81
C LYS A 287 12.93 3.28 43.25
N ASN A 288 14.04 2.70 43.66
CA ASN A 288 14.36 2.53 45.07
C ASN A 288 14.86 3.86 45.61
N GLN A 289 14.26 4.32 46.71
CA GLN A 289 14.53 5.65 47.28
C GLN A 289 15.57 5.60 48.40
N ARG A 290 16.12 4.42 48.72
CA ARG A 290 17.12 4.20 49.79
C ARG A 290 18.42 3.59 49.29
N SER A 291 18.44 3.11 48.05
CA SER A 291 19.61 2.49 47.41
C SER A 291 19.53 2.63 45.89
N SER A 292 20.59 2.22 45.19
CA SER A 292 20.61 2.12 43.72
C SER A 292 19.88 0.89 43.17
N ASN A 293 19.26 0.06 44.01
CA ASN A 293 18.60 -1.18 43.60
C ASN A 293 17.19 -0.90 43.03
N HIS A 294 17.12 -0.23 41.88
CA HIS A 294 15.87 0.03 41.17
C HIS A 294 15.33 -1.26 40.51
N ILE A 295 14.01 -1.35 40.34
CA ILE A 295 13.41 -2.42 39.53
C ILE A 295 13.19 -1.87 38.13
N GLN A 296 13.64 -2.59 37.10
CA GLN A 296 13.50 -2.21 35.70
C GLN A 296 12.74 -3.27 34.89
N LEU A 297 11.92 -2.81 33.95
CA LEU A 297 11.22 -3.60 32.95
C LEU A 297 11.52 -3.03 31.57
N TYR A 298 11.88 -3.89 30.62
CA TYR A 298 11.98 -3.52 29.22
C TYR A 298 10.68 -3.84 28.50
N SER A 299 10.26 -2.97 27.59
CA SER A 299 9.16 -3.25 26.68
C SER A 299 9.38 -2.56 25.33
N GLU A 300 8.90 -3.19 24.27
CA GLU A 300 8.95 -2.63 22.92
C GLU A 300 7.71 -3.03 22.13
N ALA A 301 7.18 -2.10 21.35
CA ALA A 301 6.04 -2.37 20.50
C ALA A 301 5.86 -1.30 19.40
N TRP A 302 5.11 -1.70 18.37
CA TRP A 302 4.43 -0.75 17.51
C TRP A 302 3.23 -0.14 18.24
N CYS A 303 3.25 1.17 18.42
CA CYS A 303 2.13 1.92 18.92
C CYS A 303 1.25 2.38 17.77
N ALA A 304 -0.06 2.15 17.88
CA ALA A 304 -1.03 2.53 16.86
C ALA A 304 -1.10 4.06 16.68
N ILE A 305 -1.55 4.51 15.50
CA ILE A 305 -1.82 5.93 15.22
C ILE A 305 -2.74 6.55 16.27
N ARG A 306 -3.77 5.82 16.70
CA ARG A 306 -4.75 6.29 17.70
C ARG A 306 -4.10 6.46 19.06
N SER A 307 -4.55 7.48 19.80
CA SER A 307 -4.12 7.71 21.17
C SER A 307 -4.71 6.66 22.13
N GLY A 308 -4.08 6.48 23.28
CA GLY A 308 -4.62 5.70 24.39
C GLY A 308 -4.39 4.19 24.32
N TYR A 309 -3.74 3.69 23.26
CA TYR A 309 -3.26 2.30 23.25
C TYR A 309 -1.98 2.20 24.10
N GLY A 310 -2.02 1.35 25.12
CA GLY A 310 -0.88 1.09 26.00
C GLY A 310 -0.01 -0.01 25.43
N ILE A 311 1.31 0.13 25.56
CA ILE A 311 2.22 -1.01 25.50
C ILE A 311 1.92 -1.88 26.73
N GLU A 312 1.80 -3.20 26.51
CA GLU A 312 1.25 -4.18 27.47
C GLU A 312 1.83 -4.00 28.89
N GLY A 313 0.95 -3.95 29.89
CA GLY A 313 1.32 -3.62 31.26
C GLY A 313 2.00 -4.77 31.97
N ASN A 314 3.30 -4.65 32.13
CA ASN A 314 4.08 -5.60 32.90
C ASN A 314 4.00 -5.28 34.40
N SER A 315 3.88 -6.33 35.20
CA SER A 315 3.92 -6.21 36.66
C SER A 315 5.33 -5.90 37.11
N ILE A 316 5.50 -4.78 37.81
CA ILE A 316 6.81 -4.29 38.23
C ILE A 316 7.17 -4.72 39.64
N ILE A 317 6.20 -4.85 40.54
CA ILE A 317 6.45 -5.29 41.92
C ILE A 317 5.17 -5.87 42.53
N LEU A 318 5.31 -6.86 43.42
CA LEU A 318 4.19 -7.29 44.27
C LEU A 318 3.83 -6.19 45.28
N LEU A 319 2.55 -6.04 45.58
CA LEU A 319 2.07 -5.02 46.52
C LEU A 319 2.63 -5.26 47.94
N GLU A 320 2.86 -6.50 48.34
CA GLU A 320 3.49 -6.84 49.63
C GLU A 320 4.95 -6.37 49.70
N ASP A 321 5.72 -6.54 48.62
CA ASP A 321 7.10 -6.08 48.52
C ASP A 321 7.18 -4.56 48.43
N LEU A 322 6.21 -3.92 47.77
CA LEU A 322 6.09 -2.47 47.72
C LEU A 322 5.83 -1.87 49.10
N GLN A 323 4.96 -2.50 49.89
CA GLN A 323 4.61 -2.06 51.25
C GLN A 323 5.70 -2.37 52.28
N ASN A 324 6.61 -3.30 51.99
CA ASN A 324 7.72 -3.62 52.87
C ASN A 324 8.73 -2.46 52.90
N SER A 325 8.68 -1.67 53.98
CA SER A 325 9.53 -0.49 54.14
C SER A 325 11.04 -0.77 54.07
N SER A 326 11.49 -2.00 54.37
CA SER A 326 12.90 -2.39 54.24
C SER A 326 13.38 -2.43 52.78
N LYS A 327 12.46 -2.62 51.81
CA LYS A 327 12.78 -2.70 50.38
C LYS A 327 13.01 -1.33 49.75
N GLY A 328 12.44 -0.26 50.31
CA GLY A 328 12.75 1.13 49.94
C GLY A 328 12.05 1.69 48.69
N TYR A 329 11.03 1.02 48.16
CA TYR A 329 10.29 1.49 46.97
C TYR A 329 9.15 2.48 47.30
N LEU A 330 8.51 2.31 48.45
CA LEU A 330 7.55 3.26 49.03
C LEU A 330 8.20 3.95 50.24
N VAL A 331 8.50 5.25 50.13
CA VAL A 331 9.15 6.03 51.18
C VAL A 331 8.40 7.33 51.39
N ASN A 332 8.09 7.67 52.64
CA ASN A 332 7.32 8.87 53.01
C ASN A 332 5.99 8.97 52.22
N ASP A 333 5.30 7.84 52.10
CA ASP A 333 4.06 7.69 51.32
C ASP A 333 4.16 8.17 49.87
N ALA A 334 5.34 8.00 49.26
CA ALA A 334 5.60 8.35 47.87
C ALA A 334 6.28 7.21 47.11
N ILE A 335 5.95 7.08 45.83
CA ILE A 335 6.62 6.21 44.86
C ILE A 335 7.13 7.05 43.69
N ILE A 336 8.16 6.57 42.99
CA ILE A 336 8.75 7.26 41.84
C ILE A 336 8.91 6.26 40.70
N PHE A 337 8.26 6.57 39.58
CA PHE A 337 8.49 5.89 38.32
C PHE A 337 9.42 6.69 37.43
N GLU A 338 10.16 5.99 36.58
CA GLU A 338 10.98 6.58 35.53
C GLU A 338 10.78 5.79 34.25
N ALA A 339 10.71 6.47 33.12
CA ALA A 339 10.60 5.87 31.80
C ALA A 339 11.71 6.43 30.92
N GLU A 340 12.55 5.54 30.42
CA GLU A 340 13.60 5.87 29.46
C GLU A 340 13.24 5.26 28.10
N LEU A 341 12.85 6.08 27.14
CA LEU A 341 12.64 5.66 25.75
C LEU A 341 13.99 5.43 25.08
N VAL A 342 14.41 4.17 25.01
CA VAL A 342 15.70 3.78 24.43
C VAL A 342 15.71 3.84 22.91
N LYS A 343 14.55 3.70 22.26
CA LYS A 343 14.44 3.87 20.80
C LYS A 343 13.04 4.29 20.41
N VAL A 344 12.94 5.23 19.46
CA VAL A 344 11.66 5.61 18.83
C VAL A 344 11.80 5.71 17.32
N SER A 345 10.73 5.39 16.57
CA SER A 345 10.69 5.70 15.14
C SER A 345 10.23 7.13 14.89
N VAL A 346 10.84 7.81 13.92
CA VAL A 346 10.41 9.10 13.37
C VAL A 346 10.18 8.94 11.88
N THR A 347 9.03 9.41 11.39
CA THR A 347 8.66 9.39 9.98
C THR A 347 8.78 10.78 9.37
N ASN A 348 9.43 10.87 8.21
CA ASN A 348 9.50 12.09 7.41
C ASN A 348 9.01 11.83 5.99
N ILE A 349 8.35 12.82 5.40
CA ILE A 349 8.09 12.85 3.95
C ILE A 349 9.19 13.65 3.29
N VAL A 350 9.93 13.02 2.38
CA VAL A 350 11.04 13.64 1.63
C VAL A 350 10.73 13.61 0.14
N SER A 351 11.36 14.49 -0.63
CA SER A 351 11.32 14.37 -2.10
C SER A 351 12.03 13.09 -2.53
N ALA A 352 11.45 12.38 -3.50
CA ALA A 352 12.01 11.14 -4.05
C ALA A 352 13.25 11.37 -4.90
#